data_AF-A0A1B7NR12-F1
#
_entry.id   AF-A0A1B7NR12-F1
#
_cell.length_a   1.000
_cell.length_b   1.000
_cell.length_c   1.000
_cell.angle_alpha   90.00
_cell.angle_beta   90.00
_cell.angle_gamma   90.00
#
_symmetry.space_group_name_H-M   'P 1'
#
loop_
_entity.id
_entity.type
_entity.pdbx_description
1 polymer ?
#
loop_
_entity_poly.entity_id
_entity_poly.type
_entity_poly.pdbx_seq_one_letter_code
_entity_poly.pdbx_strand_id
1 'polypeptide(L)'
;MIPQLDDDIIIAKASLNLYLVRLRQNMRLKSPRKNFQFNEPRSCSWDAVDPAIESGKVRECDPCSPGTINDNPIPFVSSLVHTKYTLQSTGIWELIRRVFAVDPSRSNGVPLNPQFRNPTPGALAPQSYDDPVTIPAGDIADNPYWKRDGRRNYARPSVMKQADIVGLLTVGSEAAPKADVLQIGDAGARQLVEVKQQGDEHGLAAFFAKEKNVQGVLDSQGLPPMAPNLNPASRYELGSEHGYPSR
;
A
#
# COMPACT_ATOMS: atom_id res chain seq x y z
N MET A 1 48.39 -28.85 -45.65
CA MET A 1 47.07 -29.36 -45.21
C MET A 1 47.21 -29.68 -43.74
N ILE A 2 46.84 -28.82 -42.79
CA ILE A 2 45.49 -28.65 -42.24
C ILE A 2 45.47 -27.29 -41.50
N PRO A 3 44.74 -26.26 -41.97
CA PRO A 3 44.40 -25.12 -41.11
C PRO A 3 42.90 -24.81 -41.06
N GLN A 4 42.04 -25.63 -41.68
CA GLN A 4 40.60 -25.32 -41.79
C GLN A 4 39.75 -25.86 -40.62
N LEU A 5 40.27 -26.74 -39.77
CA LEU A 5 39.46 -27.39 -38.73
C LEU A 5 39.18 -26.52 -37.50
N ASP A 6 40.04 -25.56 -37.19
CA ASP A 6 39.93 -24.76 -35.95
C ASP A 6 38.91 -23.61 -36.09
N ASP A 7 38.82 -22.99 -37.28
CA ASP A 7 37.88 -21.89 -37.53
C ASP A 7 36.43 -22.37 -37.52
N ASP A 8 36.15 -23.57 -38.04
CA ASP A 8 34.82 -24.18 -38.03
C ASP A 8 34.34 -24.52 -36.62
N ILE A 9 35.24 -24.92 -35.73
CA ILE A 9 34.92 -25.20 -34.31
C ILE A 9 34.59 -23.90 -33.56
N ILE A 10 35.27 -22.80 -33.88
CA ILE A 10 35.03 -21.50 -33.27
C ILE A 10 33.68 -20.93 -33.73
N ILE A 11 33.38 -21.02 -35.02
CA ILE A 11 32.10 -20.57 -35.60
C ILE A 11 30.93 -21.42 -35.08
N ALA A 12 31.12 -22.73 -34.92
CA ALA A 12 30.12 -23.61 -34.33
C ALA A 12 29.84 -23.28 -32.85
N LYS A 13 30.88 -23.01 -32.05
CA LYS A 13 30.71 -22.60 -30.64
C LYS A 13 30.00 -21.26 -30.49
N ALA A 14 30.32 -20.28 -31.35
CA ALA A 14 29.66 -18.99 -31.36
C ALA A 14 28.16 -19.12 -31.73
N SER A 15 27.85 -19.95 -32.73
CA SER A 15 26.47 -20.20 -33.16
C SER A 15 25.65 -20.94 -32.10
N LEU A 16 26.27 -21.89 -31.38
CA LEU A 16 25.61 -22.63 -30.31
C LEU A 16 25.33 -21.74 -29.09
N ASN A 17 26.25 -20.83 -28.75
CA ASN A 17 26.02 -19.82 -27.71
C ASN A 17 24.91 -18.83 -28.10
N LEU A 18 24.88 -18.37 -29.36
CA LEU A 18 23.82 -17.49 -29.84
C LEU A 18 22.44 -18.19 -29.83
N TYR A 19 22.41 -19.48 -30.18
CA TYR A 19 21.21 -20.31 -30.13
C TYR A 19 20.73 -20.53 -28.69
N LEU A 20 21.63 -20.78 -27.75
CA LEU A 20 21.31 -20.92 -26.32
C LEU A 20 20.80 -19.61 -25.70
N VAL A 21 21.38 -18.47 -26.06
CA VAL A 21 20.89 -17.15 -25.63
C VAL A 21 19.49 -16.88 -26.19
N ARG A 22 19.24 -17.25 -27.45
CA ARG A 22 17.92 -17.10 -28.08
C ARG A 22 16.87 -18.05 -27.51
N LEU A 23 17.24 -19.28 -27.15
CA LEU A 23 16.37 -20.20 -26.41
C LEU A 23 16.04 -19.67 -25.01
N ARG A 24 17.00 -19.02 -24.32
CA ARG A 24 16.77 -18.41 -23.01
C ARG A 24 15.81 -17.23 -23.06
N GLN A 25 15.86 -16.42 -24.11
CA GLN A 25 14.90 -15.32 -24.31
C GLN A 25 13.50 -15.83 -24.69
N ASN A 26 13.42 -16.89 -25.50
CA ASN A 26 12.13 -17.48 -25.89
C ASN A 26 11.44 -18.27 -24.76
N MET A 27 12.19 -18.88 -23.83
CA MET A 27 11.61 -19.53 -22.65
C MET A 27 11.07 -18.53 -21.61
N ARG A 28 11.46 -17.25 -21.68
CA ARG A 28 10.95 -16.20 -20.78
C ARG A 28 9.60 -15.61 -21.22
N LEU A 29 9.11 -15.95 -22.41
CA LEU A 29 7.90 -15.36 -23.00
C LEU A 29 6.74 -16.34 -23.26
N LYS A 30 6.84 -17.61 -22.85
CA LYS A 30 5.73 -18.58 -22.96
C LYS A 30 5.57 -19.41 -21.70
N SER A 31 4.93 -18.83 -20.70
CA SER A 31 4.18 -19.58 -19.69
C SER A 31 2.69 -19.26 -19.86
N PRO A 32 1.89 -20.12 -20.50
CA PRO A 32 0.44 -20.02 -20.40
C PRO A 32 0.06 -20.43 -18.97
N ARG A 33 -0.44 -19.48 -18.16
CA ARG A 33 -1.12 -19.81 -16.90
C ARG A 33 -2.34 -20.68 -17.26
N LYS A 34 -2.23 -21.98 -17.07
CA LYS A 34 -3.39 -22.87 -17.02
C LYS A 34 -4.04 -22.65 -15.64
N ASN A 35 -5.24 -22.07 -15.65
CA ASN A 35 -6.11 -22.04 -14.49
C ASN A 35 -6.51 -23.48 -14.18
N PHE A 36 -5.95 -24.04 -13.11
CA PHE A 36 -6.41 -25.30 -12.52
C PHE A 36 -7.43 -24.90 -11.43
N GLN A 37 -8.72 -24.98 -11.77
CA GLN A 37 -9.80 -24.83 -10.79
C GLN A 37 -9.88 -26.13 -9.99
N PHE A 38 -9.50 -26.05 -8.71
CA PHE A 38 -9.84 -27.05 -7.72
C PHE A 38 -11.27 -26.76 -7.25
N ASN A 39 -12.20 -27.66 -7.55
CA ASN A 39 -13.56 -27.62 -7.01
C ASN A 39 -13.53 -28.26 -5.62
N GLU A 40 -13.75 -27.47 -4.58
CA GLU A 40 -14.10 -27.96 -3.24
C GLU A 40 -15.27 -27.14 -2.65
N PRO A 41 -16.06 -27.73 -1.74
CA PRO A 41 -17.46 -27.40 -1.55
C PRO A 41 -17.71 -26.12 -0.74
N ARG A 42 -18.86 -25.51 -1.04
CA ARG A 42 -19.37 -24.27 -0.47
C ARG A 42 -19.44 -24.31 1.05
N SER A 43 -18.68 -23.43 1.70
CA SER A 43 -18.99 -22.92 3.04
C SER A 43 -19.19 -21.41 2.94
N CYS A 44 -20.36 -20.94 3.34
CA CYS A 44 -20.75 -19.54 3.32
C CYS A 44 -19.80 -18.72 4.21
N SER A 45 -19.08 -17.76 3.61
CA SER A 45 -18.49 -16.64 4.32
C SER A 45 -18.71 -15.36 3.53
N TRP A 46 -18.98 -14.32 4.28
CA TRP A 46 -19.18 -12.95 3.86
C TRP A 46 -17.99 -12.43 3.04
N ASP A 47 -18.29 -11.49 2.15
CA ASP A 47 -17.39 -10.68 1.31
C ASP A 47 -17.33 -11.08 -0.17
N ALA A 48 -18.32 -10.59 -0.91
CA ALA A 48 -18.24 -10.43 -2.36
C ALA A 48 -18.48 -8.95 -2.70
N VAL A 49 -17.38 -8.22 -2.92
CA VAL A 49 -17.36 -7.00 -3.74
C VAL A 49 -17.02 -7.48 -5.15
N ASP A 50 -18.01 -7.48 -6.05
CA ASP A 50 -17.78 -7.73 -7.48
C ASP A 50 -17.68 -6.41 -8.27
N PRO A 51 -16.82 -6.34 -9.30
CA PRO A 51 -16.62 -5.17 -10.15
C PRO A 51 -17.48 -5.15 -11.43
N ALA A 52 -17.73 -3.93 -11.92
CA ALA A 52 -18.09 -3.52 -13.29
C ALA A 52 -19.53 -3.77 -13.83
N ILE A 53 -20.36 -2.73 -13.64
CA ILE A 53 -21.16 -1.98 -14.64
C ILE A 53 -21.32 -2.62 -16.03
N GLU A 54 -22.53 -3.04 -16.39
CA GLU A 54 -23.24 -2.63 -17.61
C GLU A 54 -24.70 -3.13 -17.64
N SER A 55 -25.56 -2.36 -18.30
CA SER A 55 -27.02 -2.54 -18.47
C SER A 55 -27.90 -2.12 -17.28
N GLY A 56 -28.38 -0.87 -17.37
CA GLY A 56 -29.41 -0.33 -16.51
C GLY A 56 -30.70 -1.16 -16.56
N LYS A 57 -30.99 -1.83 -15.45
CA LYS A 57 -32.31 -2.28 -15.02
C LYS A 57 -32.19 -2.63 -13.53
N VAL A 58 -32.36 -1.64 -12.67
CA VAL A 58 -32.58 -1.88 -11.24
C VAL A 58 -33.91 -2.63 -11.16
N ARG A 59 -33.87 -3.88 -10.67
CA ARG A 59 -35.10 -4.56 -10.27
C ARG A 59 -35.60 -3.87 -9.02
N GLU A 60 -36.61 -3.06 -9.21
CA GLU A 60 -37.43 -2.47 -8.16
C GLU A 60 -38.06 -3.64 -7.39
N CYS A 61 -37.67 -3.82 -6.13
CA CYS A 61 -38.40 -4.67 -5.21
C CYS A 61 -39.65 -3.89 -4.80
N ASP A 62 -40.82 -4.44 -5.08
CA ASP A 62 -42.10 -3.85 -4.74
C ASP A 62 -42.13 -3.42 -3.26
N PRO A 63 -42.57 -2.18 -2.95
CA PRO A 63 -42.72 -1.74 -1.57
C PRO A 63 -43.86 -2.51 -0.91
N CYS A 64 -43.56 -3.19 0.21
CA CYS A 64 -44.58 -3.66 1.13
C CYS A 64 -45.52 -2.50 1.50
N SER A 65 -46.81 -2.66 1.23
CA SER A 65 -47.88 -1.70 1.54
C SER A 65 -47.86 -1.22 3.00
N PRO A 66 -48.32 0.02 3.26
CA PRO A 66 -48.12 0.70 4.52
C PRO A 66 -49.04 0.15 5.61
N GLY A 67 -48.43 -0.48 6.62
CA GLY A 67 -49.06 -0.70 7.91
C GLY A 67 -49.27 0.65 8.60
N THR A 68 -50.50 0.89 9.02
CA THR A 68 -51.01 2.10 9.66
C THR A 68 -50.16 2.58 10.83
N ILE A 69 -49.85 3.88 10.80
CA ILE A 69 -49.37 4.71 11.89
C ILE A 69 -50.25 4.47 13.12
N ASN A 70 -49.70 3.90 14.18
CA ASN A 70 -50.18 4.09 15.55
C ASN A 70 -48.95 3.99 16.49
N ASP A 71 -48.65 5.12 17.10
CA ASP A 71 -47.91 5.33 18.34
C ASP A 71 -46.49 4.75 18.43
N ASN A 72 -45.53 5.65 18.21
CA ASN A 72 -44.12 5.47 18.50
C ASN A 72 -43.89 4.99 19.95
N PRO A 73 -43.15 3.89 20.16
CA PRO A 73 -41.98 3.95 20.99
C PRO A 73 -40.81 4.29 20.06
N ILE A 74 -40.06 5.32 20.43
CA ILE A 74 -38.72 5.64 19.94
C ILE A 74 -37.99 4.33 19.60
N PRO A 75 -37.27 4.20 18.47
CA PRO A 75 -36.42 3.03 18.24
C PRO A 75 -35.26 3.09 19.23
N PHE A 76 -35.54 2.70 20.48
CA PHE A 76 -34.56 2.45 21.49
C PHE A 76 -33.86 1.19 21.01
N VAL A 77 -32.76 1.38 20.29
CA VAL A 77 -31.71 0.38 20.18
C VAL A 77 -31.13 0.21 21.58
N SER A 78 -31.95 -0.38 22.47
CA SER A 78 -31.53 -0.89 23.76
C SER A 78 -30.59 -2.01 23.43
N SER A 79 -29.29 -1.77 23.53
CA SER A 79 -28.42 -2.89 23.81
C SER A 79 -28.97 -3.57 25.07
N LEU A 80 -29.64 -4.71 24.90
CA LEU A 80 -30.22 -5.44 26.00
C LEU A 80 -29.12 -5.74 27.01
N VAL A 81 -29.33 -5.44 28.29
CA VAL A 81 -28.26 -5.53 29.30
C VAL A 81 -27.63 -6.93 29.38
N HIS A 82 -28.37 -7.98 29.00
CA HIS A 82 -27.87 -9.35 28.96
C HIS A 82 -26.77 -9.60 27.91
N THR A 83 -26.61 -8.73 26.90
CA THR A 83 -25.51 -8.84 25.93
C THR A 83 -24.19 -8.30 26.49
N LYS A 84 -24.24 -7.61 27.64
CA LYS A 84 -23.07 -7.03 28.31
C LYS A 84 -22.55 -8.01 29.35
N TYR A 85 -21.25 -8.31 29.29
CA TYR A 85 -20.54 -9.22 30.21
C TYR A 85 -20.32 -8.60 31.60
N THR A 86 -21.40 -8.35 32.32
CA THR A 86 -21.40 -7.74 33.65
C THR A 86 -22.40 -8.41 34.57
N LEU A 87 -22.13 -8.43 35.88
CA LEU A 87 -23.03 -8.97 36.89
C LEU A 87 -24.37 -8.23 36.85
N GLN A 88 -25.48 -8.96 36.74
CA GLN A 88 -26.82 -8.38 36.68
C GLN A 88 -27.62 -8.62 37.96
N SER A 89 -28.58 -7.73 38.21
CA SER A 89 -29.64 -8.00 39.16
C SER A 89 -30.51 -9.16 38.66
N THR A 90 -31.07 -9.94 39.58
CA THR A 90 -31.93 -11.10 39.26
C THR A 90 -33.27 -11.02 39.99
N GLY A 91 -34.30 -11.66 39.41
CA GLY A 91 -35.64 -11.74 40.01
C GLY A 91 -36.30 -10.37 40.22
N ILE A 92 -36.87 -10.14 41.40
CA ILE A 92 -37.61 -8.91 41.76
C ILE A 92 -36.69 -7.68 41.70
N TRP A 93 -35.40 -7.82 42.03
CA TRP A 93 -34.44 -6.71 41.99
C TRP A 93 -34.17 -6.20 40.58
N GLU A 94 -34.29 -7.05 39.56
CA GLU A 94 -34.18 -6.62 38.17
C GLU A 94 -35.42 -5.82 37.73
N LEU A 95 -36.60 -6.18 38.23
CA LEU A 95 -37.82 -5.39 37.99
C LEU A 95 -37.71 -4.01 38.63
N ILE A 96 -37.25 -3.93 39.88
CA ILE A 96 -37.00 -2.67 40.58
C ILE A 96 -35.96 -1.83 39.81
N ARG A 97 -34.83 -2.43 39.41
CA ARG A 97 -33.80 -1.72 38.63
C ARG A 97 -34.36 -1.15 37.33
N ARG A 98 -35.16 -1.93 36.59
CA ARG A 98 -35.78 -1.48 35.33
C ARG A 98 -36.74 -0.31 35.52
N VAL A 99 -37.46 -0.27 36.63
CA VAL A 99 -38.42 0.80 36.93
C VAL A 99 -37.71 2.08 37.39
N PHE A 100 -36.65 1.97 38.19
CA PHE A 100 -35.99 3.14 38.80
C PHE A 100 -34.74 3.64 38.07
N ALA A 101 -34.20 2.91 37.09
CA ALA A 101 -33.03 3.36 36.32
C ALA A 101 -33.42 4.39 35.25
N VAL A 102 -32.64 5.48 35.17
CA VAL A 102 -32.79 6.50 34.11
C VAL A 102 -32.58 5.91 32.71
N ASP A 103 -31.64 4.99 32.57
CA ASP A 103 -31.42 4.20 31.37
C ASP A 103 -31.32 2.72 31.76
N PRO A 104 -32.38 1.91 31.53
CA PRO A 104 -32.37 0.50 31.89
C PRO A 104 -31.39 -0.33 31.05
N SER A 105 -30.90 0.18 29.92
CA SER A 105 -29.87 -0.47 29.08
C SER A 105 -28.44 -0.33 29.64
N ARG A 106 -28.25 0.53 30.65
CA ARG A 106 -26.95 0.74 31.30
C ARG A 106 -26.57 -0.44 32.20
N SER A 107 -25.32 -0.87 32.15
CA SER A 107 -24.74 -1.90 33.03
C SER A 107 -24.13 -1.28 34.29
N ASN A 108 -23.86 -2.12 35.31
CA ASN A 108 -23.20 -1.74 36.56
C ASN A 108 -21.65 -1.70 36.46
N GLY A 109 -21.06 -2.21 35.37
CA GLY A 109 -19.62 -2.22 35.15
C GLY A 109 -18.84 -3.24 35.98
N VAL A 110 -19.51 -4.15 36.70
CA VAL A 110 -18.84 -5.20 37.48
C VAL A 110 -18.71 -6.44 36.60
N PRO A 111 -17.49 -6.91 36.26
CA PRO A 111 -17.30 -8.06 35.39
C PRO A 111 -17.77 -9.36 36.05
N LEU A 112 -18.11 -10.36 35.24
CA LEU A 112 -18.50 -11.68 35.70
C LEU A 112 -17.26 -12.50 36.10
N ASN A 113 -17.06 -12.76 37.40
CA ASN A 113 -15.92 -13.53 37.92
C ASN A 113 -15.66 -14.88 37.21
N PRO A 114 -16.70 -15.67 36.82
CA PRO A 114 -16.46 -16.95 36.16
C PRO A 114 -15.87 -16.87 34.76
N GLN A 115 -16.06 -15.73 34.06
CA GLN A 115 -15.65 -15.53 32.67
C GLN A 115 -14.48 -14.55 32.54
N PHE A 116 -14.45 -13.53 33.39
CA PHE A 116 -13.42 -12.51 33.34
C PHE A 116 -12.12 -13.05 33.90
N ARG A 117 -11.12 -13.25 33.01
CA ARG A 117 -9.78 -13.71 33.37
C ARG A 117 -9.77 -15.08 34.06
N ASN A 118 -10.70 -15.94 33.66
CA ASN A 118 -10.76 -17.33 34.09
C ASN A 118 -10.90 -18.22 32.83
N PRO A 119 -9.93 -19.10 32.52
CA PRO A 119 -8.73 -19.44 33.31
C PRO A 119 -7.77 -18.25 33.51
N THR A 120 -7.00 -18.28 34.60
CA THR A 120 -5.96 -17.28 34.82
C THR A 120 -4.92 -17.35 33.69
N PRO A 121 -4.22 -16.26 33.34
CA PRO A 121 -3.29 -16.27 32.21
C PRO A 121 -2.20 -17.36 32.27
N GLY A 122 -1.82 -17.80 33.48
CA GLY A 122 -0.83 -18.85 33.70
C GLY A 122 -1.39 -20.26 33.89
N ALA A 123 -2.71 -20.46 33.76
CA ALA A 123 -3.34 -21.77 33.87
C ALA A 123 -3.34 -22.56 32.56
N LEU A 124 -2.94 -21.92 31.45
CA LEU A 124 -2.70 -22.62 30.18
C LEU A 124 -1.42 -23.46 30.26
N ALA A 125 -1.41 -24.61 29.60
CA ALA A 125 -0.22 -25.45 29.53
C ALA A 125 0.92 -24.66 28.87
N PRO A 126 2.15 -24.67 29.42
CA PRO A 126 3.26 -23.87 28.89
C PRO A 126 3.61 -24.13 27.42
N GLN A 127 3.24 -25.30 26.89
CA GLN A 127 3.51 -25.75 25.52
C GLN A 127 2.31 -25.58 24.59
N SER A 128 1.24 -24.88 25.01
CA SER A 128 0.07 -24.68 24.15
C SER A 128 0.24 -23.57 23.12
N TYR A 129 1.32 -22.79 23.21
CA TYR A 129 1.57 -21.66 22.32
C TYR A 129 2.74 -21.98 21.39
N ASP A 130 2.47 -21.88 20.10
CA ASP A 130 3.48 -21.91 19.05
C ASP A 130 3.65 -20.50 18.49
N ASP A 131 4.89 -20.05 18.34
CA ASP A 131 5.20 -18.75 17.75
C ASP A 131 4.72 -18.71 16.28
N PRO A 132 3.81 -17.78 15.92
CA PRO A 132 3.32 -17.71 14.55
C PRO A 132 4.43 -17.20 13.63
N VAL A 133 4.73 -17.98 12.60
CA VAL A 133 5.66 -17.61 11.54
C VAL A 133 4.88 -17.25 10.27
N THR A 134 5.29 -16.20 9.57
CA THR A 134 4.67 -15.79 8.30
C THR A 134 5.44 -16.37 7.13
N ILE A 135 4.74 -16.88 6.12
CA ILE A 135 5.35 -17.25 4.83
C ILE A 135 5.35 -15.98 3.96
N PRO A 136 6.50 -15.55 3.40
CA PRO A 136 7.74 -16.31 3.15
C PRO A 136 8.84 -16.23 4.22
N ALA A 137 8.67 -15.47 5.30
CA ALA A 137 9.73 -15.25 6.29
C ALA A 137 10.14 -16.50 7.10
N GLY A 138 9.22 -17.47 7.27
CA GLY A 138 9.46 -18.75 7.95
C GLY A 138 9.95 -19.89 7.05
N ASP A 139 10.14 -19.66 5.75
CA ASP A 139 10.63 -20.72 4.85
C ASP A 139 12.10 -21.08 5.14
N ILE A 140 12.41 -22.39 5.09
CA ILE A 140 13.70 -22.98 5.43
C ILE A 140 14.61 -23.06 4.20
N ALA A 141 14.05 -23.24 3.00
CA ALA A 141 14.84 -23.51 1.79
C ALA A 141 15.25 -22.23 1.04
N ASP A 142 14.28 -21.42 0.60
CA ASP A 142 14.51 -20.35 -0.39
C ASP A 142 14.54 -18.94 0.23
N ASN A 143 14.98 -18.85 1.48
CA ASN A 143 14.89 -17.64 2.28
C ASN A 143 16.29 -17.15 2.71
N PRO A 144 17.15 -16.64 1.83
CA PRO A 144 18.44 -16.11 2.25
C PRO A 144 18.29 -14.74 2.95
N TYR A 145 19.03 -14.52 4.05
CA TYR A 145 18.89 -13.31 4.88
C TYR A 145 19.11 -11.99 4.12
N TRP A 146 20.05 -11.94 3.18
CA TRP A 146 20.37 -10.72 2.44
C TRP A 146 19.21 -10.20 1.55
N LYS A 147 18.25 -11.05 1.15
CA LYS A 147 17.05 -10.63 0.39
C LYS A 147 15.99 -9.99 1.29
N ARG A 148 15.93 -10.39 2.56
CA ARG A 148 14.98 -9.90 3.57
C ARG A 148 15.57 -8.80 4.47
N ASP A 149 16.83 -8.45 4.26
CA ASP A 149 17.52 -7.44 5.06
C ASP A 149 17.06 -6.02 4.70
N GLY A 150 15.93 -5.61 5.26
CA GLY A 150 15.42 -4.24 5.15
C GLY A 150 16.27 -3.21 5.91
N ARG A 151 17.11 -3.64 6.85
CA ARG A 151 17.97 -2.73 7.62
C ARG A 151 19.11 -2.19 6.77
N ARG A 152 19.73 -3.03 5.94
CA ARG A 152 20.83 -2.62 5.05
C ARG A 152 20.33 -2.01 3.74
N ASN A 153 19.10 -2.32 3.33
CA ASN A 153 18.48 -1.77 2.13
C ASN A 153 17.69 -0.48 2.39
N TYR A 154 18.24 0.44 3.19
CA TYR A 154 17.62 1.73 3.46
C TYR A 154 17.86 2.71 2.30
N ALA A 155 16.87 3.58 2.03
CA ALA A 155 17.04 4.65 1.05
C ALA A 155 18.12 5.63 1.54
N ARG A 156 19.12 5.89 0.70
CA ARG A 156 20.19 6.84 1.04
C ARG A 156 19.65 8.27 1.00
N PRO A 157 20.02 9.13 1.97
CA PRO A 157 19.65 10.54 1.91
C PRO A 157 20.33 11.20 0.70
N SER A 158 19.53 11.87 -0.13
CA SER A 158 20.02 12.67 -1.24
C SER A 158 20.17 14.12 -0.78
N VAL A 159 21.38 14.66 -0.84
CA VAL A 159 21.67 16.06 -0.48
C VAL A 159 22.12 16.77 -1.74
N MET A 160 21.38 17.80 -2.15
CA MET A 160 21.67 18.60 -3.33
C MET A 160 22.20 19.98 -2.92
N LYS A 161 23.35 20.39 -3.46
CA LYS A 161 23.87 21.75 -3.33
C LYS A 161 23.36 22.64 -4.46
N GLN A 162 23.51 23.95 -4.32
CA GLN A 162 23.16 24.90 -5.38
C GLN A 162 23.93 24.60 -6.68
N ALA A 163 25.22 24.27 -6.60
CA ALA A 163 26.01 23.88 -7.76
C ALA A 163 25.49 22.62 -8.46
N ASP A 164 25.02 21.62 -7.70
CA ASP A 164 24.45 20.39 -8.26
C ASP A 164 23.14 20.70 -9.02
N ILE A 165 22.32 21.63 -8.52
CA ILE A 165 21.10 22.09 -9.20
C ILE A 165 21.44 22.86 -10.48
N VAL A 166 22.43 23.76 -10.45
CA VAL A 166 22.90 24.46 -11.67
C VAL A 166 23.41 23.45 -12.71
N GLY A 167 24.10 22.40 -12.27
CA GLY A 167 24.44 21.25 -13.11
C GLY A 167 23.22 20.62 -13.76
N LEU A 168 22.23 20.21 -12.97
CA LEU A 168 21.01 19.59 -13.51
C LEU A 168 20.27 20.51 -14.49
N LEU A 169 20.26 21.82 -14.27
CA LEU A 169 19.60 22.78 -15.16
C LEU A 169 20.39 23.04 -16.45
N THR A 170 21.71 23.03 -16.42
CA THR A 170 22.58 23.26 -17.59
C THR A 170 22.69 22.02 -18.48
N VAL A 171 23.01 20.86 -17.89
CA VAL A 171 23.30 19.63 -18.63
C VAL A 171 22.11 18.67 -18.73
N GLY A 172 21.12 18.80 -17.85
CA GLY A 172 19.98 17.89 -17.76
C GLY A 172 20.21 16.74 -16.78
N SER A 173 19.32 15.74 -16.84
CA SER A 173 19.34 14.56 -15.96
C SER A 173 19.59 13.29 -16.77
N GLU A 174 19.87 12.17 -16.09
CA GLU A 174 19.99 10.87 -16.76
C GLU A 174 18.70 10.49 -17.53
N ALA A 175 17.53 10.85 -17.01
CA ALA A 175 16.25 10.57 -17.65
C ALA A 175 15.96 11.50 -18.85
N ALA A 176 16.49 12.73 -18.83
CA ALA A 176 16.30 13.74 -19.87
C ALA A 176 17.61 14.54 -20.06
N PRO A 177 18.59 13.99 -20.80
CA PRO A 177 19.85 14.68 -21.07
C PRO A 177 19.63 15.78 -22.12
N LYS A 178 20.19 16.97 -21.89
CA LYS A 178 20.23 18.02 -22.92
C LYS A 178 21.32 17.69 -23.94
N ALA A 179 20.97 16.88 -24.94
CA ALA A 179 21.89 16.37 -25.97
C ALA A 179 22.63 17.49 -26.74
N ASP A 180 22.04 18.68 -26.80
CA ASP A 180 22.64 19.85 -27.47
C ASP A 180 23.82 20.46 -26.69
N VAL A 181 23.87 20.22 -25.37
CA VAL A 181 24.86 20.84 -24.46
C VAL A 181 25.87 19.81 -23.96
N LEU A 182 25.43 18.58 -23.71
CA LEU A 182 26.29 17.52 -23.19
C LEU A 182 27.20 16.91 -24.26
N GLN A 183 28.50 17.18 -24.15
CA GLN A 183 29.50 16.52 -25.00
C GLN A 183 29.74 15.08 -24.53
N ILE A 184 29.97 14.14 -25.46
CA ILE A 184 30.21 12.73 -25.16
C ILE A 184 31.70 12.48 -24.92
N GLY A 185 32.04 11.70 -23.89
CA GLY A 185 33.41 11.30 -23.57
C GLY A 185 34.15 12.27 -22.64
N ASP A 186 35.47 12.36 -22.78
CA ASP A 186 36.33 13.15 -21.88
C ASP A 186 35.98 14.64 -21.84
N ALA A 187 35.43 15.17 -22.94
CA ALA A 187 35.00 16.55 -23.02
C ALA A 187 33.75 16.83 -22.16
N GLY A 188 32.82 15.87 -22.07
CA GLY A 188 31.68 15.93 -21.16
C GLY A 188 32.09 15.86 -19.68
N ALA A 189 33.08 15.04 -19.37
CA ALA A 189 33.63 14.97 -18.01
C ALA A 189 34.24 16.32 -17.56
N ARG A 190 34.96 16.99 -18.46
CA ARG A 190 35.52 18.33 -18.19
C ARG A 190 34.43 19.39 -18.04
N GLN A 191 33.40 19.33 -18.89
CA GLN A 191 32.26 20.23 -18.83
C GLN A 191 31.50 20.11 -17.50
N LEU A 192 31.29 18.89 -16.99
CA LEU A 192 30.65 18.68 -15.69
C LEU A 192 31.45 19.28 -14.52
N VAL A 193 32.78 19.22 -14.58
CA VAL A 193 33.66 19.84 -13.58
C VAL A 193 33.59 21.37 -13.65
N GLU A 194 33.62 21.92 -14.86
CA GLU A 194 33.53 23.37 -15.07
C GLU A 194 32.19 23.93 -14.59
N VAL A 195 31.08 23.28 -14.96
CA VAL A 195 29.73 23.67 -14.51
C VAL A 195 29.61 23.61 -13.00
N LYS A 196 30.23 22.62 -12.35
CA LYS A 196 30.25 22.51 -10.89
C LYS A 196 31.01 23.67 -10.24
N GLN A 197 32.19 24.02 -10.76
CA GLN A 197 32.97 25.16 -10.27
C GLN A 197 32.22 26.48 -10.46
N GLN A 198 31.65 26.71 -11.65
CA GLN A 198 30.84 27.90 -11.92
C GLN A 198 29.60 27.97 -11.01
N GLY A 199 28.99 26.83 -10.69
CA GLY A 199 27.86 26.73 -9.77
C GLY A 199 28.24 27.04 -8.31
N ASP A 200 29.44 26.66 -7.88
CA ASP A 200 29.96 26.97 -6.54
C ASP A 200 30.34 28.47 -6.40
N GLU A 201 30.87 29.09 -7.46
CA GLU A 201 31.31 30.50 -7.44
C GLU A 201 30.18 31.51 -7.65
N HIS A 202 29.29 31.26 -8.61
CA HIS A 202 28.27 32.23 -9.02
C HIS A 202 26.87 31.90 -8.49
N GLY A 203 26.66 30.68 -8.01
CA GLY A 203 25.38 30.23 -7.47
C GLY A 203 24.24 30.23 -8.48
N LEU A 204 23.04 29.95 -7.97
CA LEU A 204 21.83 29.79 -8.79
C LEU A 204 21.32 31.11 -9.40
N ALA A 205 21.58 32.25 -8.75
CA ALA A 205 21.10 33.56 -9.19
C ALA A 205 21.70 33.97 -10.54
N ALA A 206 23.00 33.72 -10.74
CA ALA A 206 23.68 34.02 -12.00
C ALA A 206 23.16 33.16 -13.16
N PHE A 207 22.72 31.94 -12.87
CA PHE A 207 22.11 31.05 -13.86
C PHE A 207 20.76 31.59 -14.35
N PHE A 208 19.85 31.96 -13.43
CA PHE A 208 18.55 32.55 -13.81
C PHE A 208 18.65 33.93 -14.47
N ALA A 209 19.73 34.69 -14.21
CA ALA A 209 19.97 35.93 -14.93
C ALA A 209 20.27 35.69 -16.42
N LYS A 210 20.91 34.56 -16.75
CA LYS A 210 21.24 34.16 -18.12
C LYS A 210 20.06 33.45 -18.80
N GLU A 211 19.42 32.51 -18.11
CA GLU A 211 18.30 31.73 -18.63
C GLU A 211 16.96 32.18 -18.02
N LYS A 212 16.17 32.93 -18.81
CA LYS A 212 14.85 33.44 -18.37
C LYS A 212 13.72 32.43 -18.50
N ASN A 213 13.93 31.33 -19.23
CA ASN A 213 12.91 30.31 -19.49
C ASN A 213 13.45 28.94 -19.09
N VAL A 214 13.25 28.57 -17.83
CA VAL A 214 13.71 27.28 -17.31
C VAL A 214 12.56 26.27 -17.38
N GLN A 215 12.52 25.57 -18.51
CA GLN A 215 11.59 24.46 -18.76
C GLN A 215 11.95 23.30 -17.81
N GLY A 216 11.01 22.90 -16.96
CA GLY A 216 11.18 21.76 -16.02
C GLY A 216 11.25 22.09 -14.53
N VAL A 217 11.27 23.38 -14.15
CA VAL A 217 11.16 23.80 -12.73
C VAL A 217 9.69 23.95 -12.31
N LEU A 218 8.87 24.48 -13.21
CA LEU A 218 7.42 24.62 -13.04
C LEU A 218 6.70 23.46 -13.70
N ASP A 219 5.42 23.30 -13.38
CA ASP A 219 4.59 22.32 -14.05
C ASP A 219 4.40 22.65 -15.55
N SER A 220 3.78 21.74 -16.30
CA SER A 220 3.51 21.94 -17.73
C SER A 220 2.54 23.11 -18.01
N GLN A 221 1.92 23.69 -16.99
CA GLN A 221 1.02 24.85 -17.06
C GLN A 221 1.68 26.14 -16.54
N GLY A 222 2.96 26.09 -16.14
CA GLY A 222 3.70 27.22 -15.56
C GLY A 222 3.32 27.55 -14.11
N LEU A 223 2.59 26.69 -13.42
CA LEU A 223 2.25 26.82 -12.00
C LEU A 223 3.35 26.19 -11.14
N PRO A 224 3.56 26.71 -9.91
CA PRO A 224 4.47 26.08 -8.95
C PRO A 224 3.92 24.71 -8.50
N PRO A 225 4.78 23.72 -8.24
CA PRO A 225 4.34 22.41 -7.76
C PRO A 225 3.67 22.54 -6.39
N MET A 226 2.55 21.83 -6.21
CA MET A 226 1.89 21.72 -4.90
C MET A 226 2.70 20.79 -3.97
N ALA A 227 2.55 20.98 -2.66
CA ALA A 227 3.16 20.08 -1.69
C ALA A 227 2.66 18.63 -1.90
N PRO A 228 3.56 17.64 -2.05
CA PRO A 228 3.16 16.28 -2.33
C PRO A 228 2.47 15.65 -1.11
N ASN A 229 1.39 14.92 -1.36
CA ASN A 229 0.71 14.11 -0.35
C ASN A 229 1.01 12.62 -0.60
N LEU A 230 1.60 11.94 0.39
CA LEU A 230 1.92 10.51 0.33
C LEU A 230 0.65 9.63 0.44
N ASN A 231 -0.39 10.12 1.10
CA ASN A 231 -1.66 9.43 1.27
C ASN A 231 -2.82 10.24 0.66
N PRO A 232 -3.02 10.20 -0.67
CA PRO A 232 -4.10 10.93 -1.33
C PRO A 232 -5.50 10.43 -0.95
N ALA A 233 -5.61 9.25 -0.33
CA ALA A 233 -6.88 8.65 0.08
C ALA A 233 -7.42 9.21 1.41
N SER A 234 -6.64 9.95 2.19
CA SER A 234 -7.06 10.48 3.50
C SER A 234 -7.96 11.72 3.40
N ARG A 235 -8.93 11.73 2.47
CA ARG A 235 -9.91 12.81 2.39
C ARG A 235 -10.91 12.64 3.53
N TYR A 236 -11.05 13.67 4.36
CA TYR A 236 -12.03 13.65 5.44
C TYR A 236 -13.44 13.74 4.87
N GLU A 237 -14.27 12.78 5.24
CA GLU A 237 -15.71 12.77 4.96
C GLU A 237 -16.45 12.93 6.29
N LEU A 238 -17.38 13.89 6.33
CA LEU A 238 -18.23 14.09 7.50
C LEU A 238 -19.38 13.09 7.44
N GLY A 239 -19.23 11.98 8.17
CA GLY A 239 -20.30 11.01 8.37
C GLY A 239 -21.42 11.59 9.25
N SER A 240 -22.67 11.33 8.90
CA SER A 240 -23.84 11.75 9.67
C SER A 240 -24.13 10.88 10.90
N GLU A 241 -23.52 9.69 10.96
CA GLU A 241 -23.74 8.66 11.98
C GLU A 241 -22.95 8.88 13.28
N HIS A 242 -21.93 9.73 13.25
CA HIS A 242 -21.03 9.99 14.38
C HIS A 242 -20.99 11.48 14.67
N GLY A 243 -22.05 11.98 15.31
CA GLY A 243 -22.17 13.38 15.69
C GLY A 243 -23.13 13.58 16.83
N TYR A 244 -23.07 14.76 17.43
CA TYR A 244 -24.14 15.22 18.30
C TYR A 244 -25.38 15.55 17.44
N PRO A 245 -26.60 15.36 17.97
CA PRO A 245 -27.78 15.85 17.28
C PRO A 245 -27.67 17.37 17.08
N SER A 246 -28.22 17.87 15.97
CA SER A 246 -28.35 19.31 15.75
C SER A 246 -29.16 19.93 16.89
N ARG A 247 -28.70 21.07 17.41
CA ARG A 247 -29.40 21.84 18.45
C ARG A 247 -30.73 22.38 17.97
#